data_AF-A0A9P5SXC8-F1
#
_entry.id   AF-A0A9P5SXC8-F1
#
_cell.length_a   1.000
_cell.length_b   1.000
_cell.length_c   1.000
_cell.angle_alpha   90.00
_cell.angle_beta   90.00
_cell.angle_gamma   90.00
#
_symmetry.space_group_name_H-M   'P 1'
#
loop_
_entity.id
_entity.type
_entity.pdbx_description
1 polymer ?
#
loop_
_entity_poly.entity_id
_entity_poly.type
_entity_poly.pdbx_seq_one_letter_code
_entity_poly.pdbx_strand_id
1 'polypeptide(L)'
;MSPSKKPDPTAADDEWGPAISHHKAPFEIGDVFFYSVLIALFFSALHLYGEPFWAHILASYPKPVIILGGTFIISELGFWFWVSLLAVLDLYQFPKSFWRYKIQPLKIPTWEWYTKALWVVLQNQFLVGVPTGLLLYKLMEWRGNSIGMDLPTVWDLAKESIGFLAIEEIGFYYGHRLLHHPKFYKRIHKQHHLYTAPIGIA
;
A
#
# COMPACT_ATOMS: atom_id res chain seq x y z
N MET A 1 -28.66 0.21 59.66
CA MET A 1 -27.40 0.57 58.96
C MET A 1 -26.61 -0.72 58.74
N SER A 2 -26.64 -1.25 57.52
CA SER A 2 -25.81 -2.39 57.11
C SER A 2 -24.40 -1.88 56.77
N PRO A 3 -23.31 -2.55 57.20
CA PRO A 3 -21.97 -2.12 56.84
C PRO A 3 -21.70 -2.39 55.36
N SER A 4 -21.41 -1.31 54.63
CA SER A 4 -20.93 -1.32 53.24
C SER A 4 -19.67 -2.18 53.13
N LYS A 5 -19.75 -3.33 52.45
CA LYS A 5 -18.59 -4.11 52.02
C LYS A 5 -17.73 -3.22 51.11
N LYS A 6 -16.46 -3.00 51.48
CA LYS A 6 -15.46 -2.44 50.56
C LYS A 6 -15.30 -3.40 49.38
N PRO A 7 -15.19 -2.89 48.14
CA PRO A 7 -14.93 -3.74 46.98
C PRO A 7 -13.56 -4.41 47.11
N ASP A 8 -13.50 -5.66 46.70
CA ASP A 8 -12.31 -6.51 46.69
C ASP A 8 -11.30 -5.98 45.65
N PRO A 9 -10.06 -5.62 46.03
CA PRO A 9 -9.06 -5.07 45.12
C PRO A 9 -8.55 -6.07 44.08
N THR A 10 -8.98 -7.33 44.12
CA THR A 10 -8.63 -8.39 43.15
C THR A 10 -9.66 -8.57 42.04
N ALA A 11 -10.75 -7.80 42.01
CA ALA A 11 -11.74 -7.86 40.93
C ALA A 11 -11.32 -7.05 39.68
N ALA A 12 -10.03 -7.06 39.35
CA ALA A 12 -9.45 -6.38 38.18
C ALA A 12 -8.92 -7.40 37.16
N ASP A 13 -9.67 -8.49 37.01
CA ASP A 13 -9.38 -9.57 36.09
C ASP A 13 -10.68 -9.66 35.27
N ASP A 14 -10.82 -9.04 34.10
CA ASP A 14 -10.85 -9.79 32.83
C ASP A 14 -11.27 -8.89 31.64
N GLU A 15 -10.94 -7.59 31.64
CA GLU A 15 -11.44 -6.67 30.59
C GLU A 15 -10.83 -6.95 29.19
N TRP A 16 -9.77 -7.76 29.11
CA TRP A 16 -9.03 -8.06 27.88
C TRP A 16 -9.06 -9.53 27.45
N GLY A 17 -9.98 -10.34 27.99
CA GLY A 17 -10.07 -11.77 27.66
C GLY A 17 -8.82 -12.56 28.08
N PRO A 18 -8.78 -13.89 27.79
CA PRO A 18 -7.64 -14.71 28.18
C PRO A 18 -6.36 -14.25 27.49
N ALA A 19 -5.29 -14.10 28.27
CA ALA A 19 -3.95 -13.83 27.74
C ALA A 19 -3.57 -14.93 26.73
N ILE A 20 -3.50 -14.56 25.45
CA ILE A 20 -3.04 -15.46 24.40
C ILE A 20 -1.54 -15.67 24.62
N SER A 21 -1.14 -16.86 25.10
CA SER A 21 0.27 -17.24 25.13
C SER A 21 0.75 -17.42 23.68
N HIS A 22 1.52 -16.44 23.20
CA HIS A 22 2.21 -16.56 21.91
C HIS A 22 3.40 -17.52 22.05
N HIS A 23 3.14 -18.82 22.17
CA HIS A 23 4.16 -19.81 21.85
C HIS A 23 4.42 -19.73 20.34
N LYS A 24 5.42 -18.93 19.95
CA LYS A 24 5.96 -19.01 18.58
C LYS A 24 6.54 -20.42 18.44
N ALA A 25 5.92 -21.25 17.62
CA ALA A 25 6.56 -22.50 17.19
C ALA A 25 7.95 -22.15 16.65
N PRO A 26 9.02 -22.88 17.05
CA PRO A 26 10.34 -22.64 16.50
C PRO A 26 10.30 -22.86 14.99
N PHE A 27 11.03 -22.01 14.25
CA PHE A 27 11.20 -22.19 12.81
C PHE A 27 11.97 -23.50 12.57
N GLU A 28 11.34 -24.46 11.91
CA GLU A 28 11.92 -25.80 11.71
C GLU A 28 12.93 -25.76 10.55
N ILE A 29 13.96 -26.61 10.58
CA ILE A 29 14.92 -26.71 9.46
C ILE A 29 14.19 -27.06 8.14
N GLY A 30 13.08 -27.79 8.23
CA GLY A 30 12.20 -28.09 7.09
C GLY A 30 11.57 -26.83 6.47
N ASP A 31 11.25 -25.82 7.28
CA ASP A 31 10.73 -24.54 6.81
C ASP A 31 11.81 -23.80 6.00
N VAL A 32 13.04 -23.72 6.54
CA VAL A 32 14.18 -23.10 5.86
C VAL A 32 14.36 -23.69 4.46
N PHE A 33 14.39 -25.02 4.36
CA PHE A 33 14.58 -25.72 3.10
C PHE A 33 13.44 -25.46 2.12
N PHE A 34 12.18 -25.56 2.57
CA PHE A 34 11.00 -25.30 1.75
C PHE A 34 11.00 -23.87 1.17
N TYR A 35 11.22 -22.85 2.01
CA TYR A 35 11.30 -21.47 1.54
C TYR A 35 12.48 -21.25 0.61
N SER A 36 13.63 -21.88 0.86
CA SER A 36 14.80 -21.80 -0.02
C SER A 36 14.51 -22.34 -1.42
N VAL A 37 13.80 -23.47 -1.51
CA VAL A 37 13.37 -24.05 -2.79
C VAL A 37 12.37 -23.14 -3.50
N LEU A 38 11.36 -22.60 -2.79
CA LEU A 38 10.40 -21.66 -3.40
C LEU A 38 11.07 -20.40 -3.93
N ILE A 39 12.00 -19.83 -3.16
CA ILE A 39 12.80 -18.67 -3.57
C ILE A 39 13.62 -19.01 -4.82
N ALA A 40 14.30 -20.16 -4.82
CA ALA A 40 15.09 -20.61 -5.96
C ALA A 40 14.23 -20.81 -7.22
N LEU A 41 13.05 -21.44 -7.09
CA LEU A 41 12.10 -21.60 -8.19
C LEU A 41 11.59 -20.25 -8.71
N PHE A 42 11.26 -19.32 -7.82
CA PHE A 42 10.83 -17.97 -8.19
C PHE A 42 11.91 -17.24 -9.00
N PHE A 43 13.15 -17.19 -8.51
CA PHE A 43 14.25 -16.55 -9.23
C PHE A 43 14.62 -17.28 -10.52
N SER A 44 14.51 -18.61 -10.55
CA SER A 44 14.74 -19.39 -11.76
C SER A 44 13.69 -19.09 -12.83
N ALA A 45 12.41 -19.00 -12.45
CA ALA A 45 11.34 -18.59 -13.35
C ALA A 45 11.51 -17.13 -13.81
N LEU A 46 11.90 -16.24 -12.91
CA LEU A 46 12.19 -14.85 -13.25
C LEU A 46 13.33 -14.73 -14.26
N HIS A 47 14.40 -15.51 -14.10
CA HIS A 47 15.50 -15.53 -15.05
C HIS A 47 15.07 -16.15 -16.39
N LEU A 48 14.40 -17.30 -16.36
CA LEU A 48 14.01 -18.03 -17.57
C LEU A 48 12.98 -17.27 -18.43
N TYR A 49 12.01 -16.60 -17.81
CA TYR A 49 10.91 -15.94 -18.52
C TYR A 49 11.01 -14.43 -18.49
N GLY A 50 11.56 -13.84 -17.42
CA GLY A 50 11.61 -12.39 -17.23
C GLY A 50 12.64 -11.70 -18.12
N GLU A 51 13.85 -12.25 -18.27
CA GLU A 51 14.85 -11.64 -19.16
C GLU A 51 14.42 -11.63 -20.64
N PRO A 52 13.95 -12.76 -21.22
CA PRO A 52 13.46 -12.74 -22.60
C PRO A 52 12.23 -11.85 -22.77
N PHE A 53 11.33 -11.84 -21.79
CA PHE A 53 10.16 -10.95 -21.81
C PHE A 53 10.55 -9.48 -21.79
N TRP A 54 11.47 -9.08 -20.90
CA TRP A 54 11.94 -7.70 -20.81
C TRP A 54 12.70 -7.28 -22.08
N ALA A 55 13.55 -8.15 -22.61
CA ALA A 55 14.23 -7.91 -23.89
C ALA A 55 13.23 -7.72 -25.04
N HIS A 56 12.15 -8.51 -25.08
CA HIS A 56 11.09 -8.34 -26.06
C HIS A 56 10.38 -6.99 -25.91
N ILE A 57 10.08 -6.55 -24.69
CA ILE A 57 9.46 -5.23 -24.44
C ILE A 57 10.38 -4.10 -24.92
N LEU A 58 11.67 -4.15 -24.58
CA LEU A 58 12.67 -3.16 -25.01
C LEU A 58 12.80 -3.08 -26.54
N ALA A 59 12.69 -4.23 -27.23
CA ALA A 59 12.77 -4.29 -28.69
C ALA A 59 11.46 -3.83 -29.38
N SER A 60 10.32 -3.97 -28.72
CA SER A 60 8.99 -3.78 -29.34
C SER A 60 8.40 -2.40 -29.10
N TYR A 61 8.76 -1.73 -28.00
CA TYR A 61 8.13 -0.49 -27.57
C TYR A 61 9.14 0.64 -27.37
N PRO A 62 8.79 1.89 -27.71
CA PRO A 62 9.66 3.03 -27.44
C PRO A 62 9.69 3.34 -25.94
N LYS A 63 10.82 3.88 -25.46
CA LYS A 63 11.06 4.22 -24.05
C LYS A 63 9.91 4.97 -23.35
N PRO A 64 9.27 6.01 -23.92
CA PRO A 64 8.15 6.68 -23.25
C PRO A 64 6.95 5.77 -23.02
N VAL A 65 6.66 4.84 -23.94
CA VAL A 65 5.55 3.89 -23.80
C VAL A 65 5.86 2.89 -22.70
N ILE A 66 7.09 2.39 -22.64
CA ILE A 66 7.51 1.47 -21.57
C ILE A 66 7.43 2.14 -20.21
N ILE A 67 7.99 3.35 -20.07
CA ILE A 67 8.04 4.03 -18.77
C ILE A 67 6.66 4.55 -18.37
N LEU A 68 5.99 5.35 -19.21
CA LEU A 68 4.69 5.92 -18.82
C LEU A 68 3.60 4.86 -18.81
N GLY A 69 3.48 4.08 -19.88
CA GLY A 69 2.42 3.08 -20.02
C GLY A 69 2.66 1.87 -19.13
N GLY A 70 3.87 1.31 -19.15
CA GLY A 70 4.23 0.15 -18.33
C GLY A 70 4.12 0.44 -16.84
N THR A 71 4.69 1.56 -16.36
CA THR A 71 4.55 1.94 -14.94
C THR A 71 3.10 2.20 -14.57
N PHE A 72 2.33 2.91 -15.39
CA PHE A 72 0.91 3.14 -15.13
C PHE A 72 0.14 1.81 -15.00
N ILE A 73 0.29 0.90 -15.96
CA ILE A 73 -0.39 -0.41 -15.93
C ILE A 73 -0.01 -1.23 -14.70
N ILE A 74 1.29 -1.33 -14.39
CA ILE A 74 1.76 -2.10 -13.23
C ILE A 74 1.22 -1.51 -11.93
N SER A 75 1.27 -0.17 -11.79
CA SER A 75 0.73 0.52 -10.62
C SER A 75 -0.77 0.32 -10.46
N GLU A 76 -1.54 0.42 -11.55
CA GLU A 76 -3.00 0.22 -11.53
C GLU A 76 -3.38 -1.22 -11.19
N LEU A 77 -2.70 -2.21 -11.80
CA LEU A 77 -2.95 -3.62 -11.49
C LEU A 77 -2.66 -3.93 -10.03
N GLY A 78 -1.52 -3.45 -9.50
CA GLY A 78 -1.17 -3.63 -8.09
C GLY A 78 -2.18 -2.96 -7.15
N PHE A 79 -2.54 -1.70 -7.43
CA PHE A 79 -3.53 -0.95 -6.65
C PHE A 79 -4.87 -1.68 -6.62
N TRP A 80 -5.46 -1.99 -7.77
CA TRP A 80 -6.78 -2.61 -7.85
C TRP A 80 -6.79 -4.04 -7.29
N PHE A 81 -5.70 -4.79 -7.42
CA PHE A 81 -5.55 -6.09 -6.79
C PHE A 81 -5.68 -5.99 -5.26
N TRP A 82 -4.87 -5.15 -4.62
CA TRP A 82 -4.90 -4.99 -3.17
C TRP A 82 -6.20 -4.37 -2.67
N VAL A 83 -6.70 -3.33 -3.35
CA VAL A 83 -7.98 -2.70 -3.02
C VAL A 83 -9.12 -3.69 -3.09
N SER A 84 -9.16 -4.56 -4.10
CA SER A 84 -10.21 -5.57 -4.25
C SER A 84 -10.16 -6.60 -3.12
N LEU A 85 -8.96 -7.06 -2.73
CA LEU A 85 -8.81 -7.97 -1.59
C LEU A 85 -9.30 -7.33 -0.28
N LEU A 86 -8.91 -6.08 -0.02
CA LEU A 86 -9.36 -5.34 1.17
C LEU A 86 -10.86 -5.02 1.13
N ALA A 87 -11.42 -4.73 -0.05
CA ALA A 87 -12.85 -4.53 -0.23
C ALA A 87 -13.65 -5.79 0.11
N VAL A 88 -13.13 -6.98 -0.22
CA VAL A 88 -13.77 -8.25 0.18
C VAL A 88 -13.79 -8.39 1.71
N LEU A 89 -12.68 -8.07 2.37
CA LEU A 89 -12.62 -8.09 3.85
C LEU A 89 -13.60 -7.09 4.46
N ASP A 90 -13.74 -5.89 3.91
CA ASP A 90 -14.59 -4.83 4.45
C ASP A 90 -16.09 -5.06 4.19
N LEU A 91 -16.45 -5.39 2.95
CA LEU A 91 -17.85 -5.49 2.50
C LEU A 91 -18.52 -6.80 2.91
N TYR A 92 -17.74 -7.89 3.01
CA TYR A 92 -18.26 -9.21 3.36
C TYR A 92 -17.80 -9.71 4.74
N GLN A 93 -16.85 -9.03 5.39
CA GLN A 93 -16.28 -9.44 6.69
C GLN A 93 -15.76 -10.89 6.66
N PHE A 94 -15.26 -11.32 5.49
CA PHE A 94 -14.81 -12.67 5.23
C PHE A 94 -13.33 -12.70 4.87
N PRO A 95 -12.52 -13.59 5.49
CA PRO A 95 -12.91 -14.51 6.55
C PRO A 95 -13.06 -13.79 7.90
N LYS A 96 -14.05 -14.20 8.70
CA LYS A 96 -14.35 -13.58 10.01
C LYS A 96 -13.16 -13.54 10.96
N SER A 97 -12.21 -14.47 10.81
CA SER A 97 -10.97 -14.53 11.58
C SER A 97 -10.07 -13.31 11.42
N PHE A 98 -10.18 -12.57 10.30
CA PHE A 98 -9.43 -11.33 10.09
C PHE A 98 -10.10 -10.12 10.74
N TRP A 99 -11.42 -10.16 10.94
CA TRP A 99 -12.18 -9.02 11.47
C TRP A 99 -11.77 -8.62 12.89
N ARG A 100 -11.29 -9.58 13.69
CA ARG A 100 -10.76 -9.32 15.05
C ARG A 100 -9.55 -8.38 15.07
N TYR A 101 -8.86 -8.20 13.94
CA TYR A 101 -7.72 -7.29 13.79
C TYR A 101 -8.12 -5.93 13.22
N LYS A 102 -9.41 -5.69 12.94
CA LYS A 102 -9.88 -4.40 12.43
C LYS A 102 -9.76 -3.36 13.54
N ILE A 103 -9.04 -2.27 13.26
CA ILE A 103 -8.79 -1.19 14.21
C ILE A 103 -10.09 -0.44 14.58
N GLN A 104 -11.02 -0.31 13.64
CA GLN A 104 -12.30 0.38 13.84
C GLN A 104 -13.49 -0.54 13.54
N PRO A 105 -13.78 -1.55 14.39
CA PRO A 105 -14.75 -2.60 14.08
C PRO A 105 -16.21 -2.12 14.09
N LEU A 106 -16.50 -0.99 14.74
CA LEU A 106 -17.86 -0.42 14.85
C LEU A 106 -18.28 0.43 13.64
N LYS A 107 -17.34 0.77 12.76
CA LYS A 107 -17.61 1.56 11.54
C LYS A 107 -17.41 0.68 10.31
N ILE A 108 -18.47 0.00 9.91
CA ILE A 108 -18.46 -0.93 8.80
C ILE A 108 -18.60 -0.14 7.48
N PRO A 109 -17.63 -0.24 6.56
CA PRO A 109 -17.72 0.37 5.24
C PRO A 109 -18.92 -0.18 4.46
N THR A 110 -19.62 0.69 3.73
CA THR A 110 -20.79 0.30 2.92
C THR A 110 -20.46 0.30 1.42
N TRP A 111 -21.30 -0.36 0.63
CA TRP A 111 -21.22 -0.30 -0.83
C TRP A 111 -21.31 1.13 -1.37
N GLU A 112 -22.13 1.99 -0.76
CA GLU A 112 -22.23 3.41 -1.15
C GLU A 112 -20.91 4.16 -0.95
N TRP A 113 -20.18 3.88 0.13
CA TRP A 113 -18.86 4.48 0.36
C TRP A 113 -17.87 4.07 -0.72
N TYR A 114 -17.85 2.78 -1.05
CA TYR A 114 -16.97 2.20 -2.06
C TYR A 114 -17.29 2.72 -3.47
N THR A 115 -18.56 2.81 -3.86
CA THR A 115 -18.94 3.33 -5.19
C THR A 115 -18.60 4.81 -5.33
N LYS A 116 -18.77 5.60 -4.28
CA LYS A 116 -18.35 7.00 -4.27
C LYS A 116 -16.83 7.15 -4.34
N ALA A 117 -16.09 6.39 -3.54
CA ALA A 117 -14.63 6.40 -3.53
C ALA A 117 -14.06 5.95 -4.88
N LEU A 118 -14.63 4.90 -5.48
CA LEU A 118 -14.26 4.38 -6.79
C LEU A 118 -14.23 5.48 -7.85
N TRP A 119 -15.29 6.29 -7.94
CA TRP A 119 -15.32 7.36 -8.94
C TRP A 119 -14.30 8.46 -8.69
N VAL A 120 -14.07 8.82 -7.42
CA VAL A 120 -13.05 9.80 -7.05
C VAL A 120 -11.65 9.27 -7.38
N VAL A 121 -11.37 8.00 -7.08
CA VAL A 121 -10.09 7.36 -7.37
C VAL A 121 -9.82 7.29 -8.87
N LEU A 122 -10.79 6.84 -9.66
CA LEU A 122 -10.64 6.80 -11.12
C LEU A 122 -10.36 8.20 -11.67
N GLN A 123 -11.09 9.21 -11.21
CA GLN A 123 -10.81 10.60 -11.59
C GLN A 123 -9.40 11.03 -11.19
N ASN A 124 -8.95 10.72 -9.99
CA ASN A 124 -7.60 11.06 -9.53
C ASN A 124 -6.52 10.35 -10.33
N GLN A 125 -6.68 9.06 -10.65
CA GLN A 125 -5.71 8.29 -11.44
C GLN A 125 -5.50 8.88 -12.83
N PHE A 126 -6.57 9.32 -13.50
CA PHE A 126 -6.44 9.92 -14.83
C PHE A 126 -6.12 11.42 -14.80
N LEU A 127 -6.83 12.21 -14.00
CA LEU A 127 -6.70 13.68 -14.01
C LEU A 127 -5.50 14.19 -13.20
N VAL A 128 -5.04 13.43 -12.20
CA VAL A 128 -3.85 13.78 -11.41
C VAL A 128 -2.70 12.85 -11.75
N GLY A 129 -2.94 11.53 -11.81
CA GLY A 129 -1.91 10.53 -12.06
C GLY A 129 -1.23 10.69 -13.41
N VAL A 130 -1.98 10.80 -14.51
CA VAL A 130 -1.38 10.94 -15.86
C VAL A 130 -0.56 12.23 -16.00
N PRO A 131 -1.06 13.44 -15.66
CA PRO A 131 -0.23 14.65 -15.72
C PRO A 131 1.02 14.58 -14.82
N THR A 132 0.89 13.98 -13.62
CA THR A 132 2.02 13.77 -12.72
C THR A 132 3.04 12.82 -13.34
N GLY A 133 2.59 11.71 -13.93
CA GLY A 133 3.45 10.76 -14.64
C GLY A 133 4.22 11.42 -15.79
N LEU A 134 3.56 12.27 -16.59
CA LEU A 134 4.20 13.04 -17.66
C LEU A 134 5.26 14.01 -17.13
N LEU A 135 4.97 14.70 -16.02
CA LEU A 135 5.91 15.61 -15.37
C LEU A 135 7.14 14.85 -14.83
N LEU A 136 6.90 13.76 -14.12
CA LEU A 136 7.97 12.92 -13.56
C LEU A 136 8.82 12.29 -14.67
N TYR A 137 8.20 11.85 -15.76
CA TYR A 137 8.93 11.35 -16.92
C TYR A 137 9.88 12.41 -17.51
N LYS A 138 9.41 13.66 -17.67
CA LYS A 138 10.30 14.76 -18.11
C LYS A 138 11.45 15.01 -17.13
N LEU A 139 11.19 14.95 -15.83
CA LEU A 139 12.23 15.09 -14.81
C LEU A 139 13.26 13.96 -14.88
N MET A 140 12.80 12.72 -15.10
CA MET A 140 13.65 11.56 -15.30
C MET A 140 14.52 11.69 -16.56
N GLU A 141 13.94 12.10 -17.69
CA GLU A 141 14.72 12.36 -18.92
C GLU A 141 15.77 13.46 -18.69
N TRP A 142 15.41 14.54 -17.99
CA TRP A 142 16.36 15.62 -17.67
C TRP A 142 17.53 15.15 -16.79
N ARG A 143 17.28 14.21 -15.87
CA ARG A 143 18.32 13.59 -15.04
C ARG A 143 19.17 12.55 -15.77
N GLY A 144 18.86 12.22 -17.03
CA GLY A 144 19.61 11.24 -17.82
C GLY A 144 19.19 9.78 -17.58
N ASN A 145 17.89 9.53 -17.37
CA ASN A 145 17.37 8.19 -17.11
C ASN A 145 17.69 7.20 -18.25
N SER A 146 18.39 6.12 -17.96
CA SER A 146 18.61 5.00 -18.88
C SER A 146 17.55 3.92 -18.70
N ILE A 147 17.21 3.20 -19.78
CA ILE A 147 16.41 1.97 -19.71
C ILE A 147 17.18 0.86 -20.44
N GLY A 148 17.26 -0.32 -19.85
CA GLY A 148 18.06 -1.42 -20.40
C GLY A 148 17.94 -2.69 -19.58
N MET A 149 18.84 -3.63 -19.84
CA MET A 149 18.94 -4.91 -19.12
C MET A 149 19.75 -4.81 -17.83
N ASP A 150 20.61 -3.79 -17.73
CA ASP A 150 21.50 -3.63 -16.59
C ASP A 150 20.72 -3.27 -15.33
N LEU A 151 21.00 -4.00 -14.25
CA LEU A 151 20.46 -3.68 -12.94
C LEU A 151 21.16 -2.44 -12.38
N PRO A 152 20.45 -1.57 -11.63
CA PRO A 152 21.08 -0.46 -10.94
C PRO A 152 22.12 -1.00 -9.94
N THR A 153 23.21 -0.25 -9.76
CA THR A 153 24.16 -0.58 -8.69
C THR A 153 23.51 -0.36 -7.32
N VAL A 154 24.03 -1.01 -6.28
CA VAL A 154 23.56 -0.78 -4.90
C VAL A 154 23.68 0.70 -4.52
N TRP A 155 24.69 1.40 -5.03
CA TRP A 155 24.86 2.83 -4.81
C TRP A 155 23.80 3.67 -5.50
N ASP A 156 23.41 3.31 -6.73
CA ASP A 156 22.33 4.00 -7.44
C ASP A 156 21.00 3.81 -6.70
N LEU A 157 20.71 2.58 -6.27
CA LEU A 157 19.53 2.29 -5.47
C LEU A 157 19.51 3.12 -4.17
N ALA A 158 20.61 3.14 -3.42
CA ALA A 158 20.71 3.89 -2.18
C ALA A 158 20.52 5.41 -2.40
N LYS A 159 21.16 5.98 -3.42
CA LYS A 159 21.02 7.40 -3.77
C LYS A 159 19.57 7.75 -4.14
N GLU A 160 18.94 6.97 -5.00
CA GLU A 160 17.54 7.19 -5.40
C GLU A 160 16.59 7.01 -4.21
N SER A 161 16.79 6.01 -3.35
CA SER A 161 15.96 5.80 -2.16
C SER A 161 16.06 6.96 -1.16
N ILE A 162 17.28 7.46 -0.87
CA ILE A 162 17.47 8.60 0.03
C ILE A 162 16.85 9.86 -0.58
N GLY A 163 17.06 10.10 -1.88
CA GLY A 163 16.46 11.22 -2.59
C GLY A 163 14.94 11.18 -2.58
N PHE A 164 14.35 10.01 -2.86
CA PHE A 164 12.91 9.80 -2.81
C PHE A 164 12.35 10.02 -1.42
N LEU A 165 12.98 9.45 -0.38
CA LEU A 165 12.56 9.64 1.01
C LEU A 165 12.57 11.11 1.42
N ALA A 166 13.61 11.86 1.05
CA ALA A 166 13.68 13.29 1.36
C ALA A 166 12.58 14.09 0.63
N ILE A 167 12.35 13.80 -0.66
CA ILE A 167 11.29 14.45 -1.45
C ILE A 167 9.91 14.11 -0.88
N GLU A 168 9.69 12.85 -0.51
CA GLU A 168 8.44 12.37 0.07
C GLU A 168 8.18 13.04 1.42
N GLU A 169 9.15 13.06 2.34
CA GLU A 169 9.00 13.67 3.65
C GLU A 169 8.68 15.17 3.55
N ILE A 170 9.46 15.90 2.75
CA ILE A 170 9.27 17.34 2.54
C ILE A 170 7.94 17.60 1.83
N GLY A 171 7.68 16.89 0.74
CA GLY A 171 6.48 17.04 -0.09
C GLY A 171 5.21 16.72 0.69
N PHE A 172 5.23 15.65 1.49
CA PHE A 172 4.13 15.26 2.34
C PHE A 172 3.88 16.31 3.43
N TYR A 173 4.91 16.72 4.18
CA TYR A 173 4.72 17.70 5.25
C TYR A 173 4.16 19.04 4.74
N TYR A 174 4.81 19.64 3.73
CA TYR A 174 4.38 20.93 3.22
C TYR A 174 3.11 20.84 2.37
N GLY A 175 2.93 19.74 1.63
CA GLY A 175 1.70 19.47 0.89
C GLY A 175 0.51 19.33 1.84
N HIS A 176 0.65 18.54 2.90
CA HIS A 176 -0.38 18.38 3.93
C HIS A 176 -0.71 19.73 4.59
N ARG A 177 0.31 20.50 4.98
CA ARG A 177 0.13 21.85 5.56
C ARG A 177 -0.57 22.80 4.59
N LEU A 178 -0.22 22.76 3.31
CA LEU A 178 -0.88 23.54 2.26
C LEU A 178 -2.35 23.14 2.13
N LEU A 179 -2.65 21.84 2.14
CA LEU A 179 -4.01 21.32 2.04
C LEU A 179 -4.88 21.70 3.26
N HIS A 180 -4.28 21.95 4.43
CA HIS A 180 -4.97 22.53 5.57
C HIS A 180 -5.29 24.02 5.45
N HIS A 181 -4.69 24.74 4.50
CA HIS A 181 -5.01 26.14 4.30
C HIS A 181 -6.50 26.31 3.93
N PRO A 182 -7.23 27.32 4.46
CA PRO A 182 -8.68 27.44 4.31
C PRO A 182 -9.22 27.37 2.86
N LYS A 183 -8.42 27.84 1.89
CA LYS A 183 -8.74 27.77 0.45
C LYS A 183 -8.83 26.34 -0.09
N PHE A 184 -8.01 25.42 0.43
CA PHE A 184 -7.92 24.04 -0.03
C PHE A 184 -8.63 23.07 0.91
N TYR A 185 -8.69 23.38 2.20
CA TYR A 185 -9.22 22.49 3.23
C TYR A 185 -10.62 21.97 2.89
N LYS A 186 -11.57 22.87 2.62
CA LYS A 186 -12.97 22.49 2.37
C LYS A 186 -13.14 21.65 1.10
N ARG A 187 -12.27 21.82 0.11
CA ARG A 187 -12.41 21.23 -1.23
C ARG A 187 -11.63 19.93 -1.39
N ILE A 188 -10.53 19.75 -0.67
CA ILE A 188 -9.61 18.63 -0.86
C ILE A 188 -9.40 17.89 0.46
N HIS A 189 -8.78 18.54 1.44
CA HIS A 189 -8.36 17.87 2.67
C HIS A 189 -9.54 17.32 3.50
N LYS A 190 -10.65 18.06 3.58
CA LYS A 190 -11.87 17.59 4.24
C LYS A 190 -12.47 16.36 3.55
N GLN A 191 -12.31 16.23 2.22
CA GLN A 191 -12.78 15.06 1.48
C GLN A 191 -11.90 13.84 1.77
N HIS A 192 -10.58 14.01 1.87
CA HIS A 192 -9.67 12.94 2.29
C HIS A 192 -10.04 12.35 3.66
N HIS A 193 -10.44 13.21 4.61
CA HIS A 193 -10.94 12.77 5.92
C HIS A 193 -12.43 12.41 5.97
N LEU A 194 -13.10 12.27 4.82
CA LEU A 194 -14.53 11.90 4.78
C LEU A 194 -14.76 10.52 5.41
N TYR A 195 -13.90 9.57 5.09
CA TYR A 195 -13.99 8.20 5.58
C TYR A 195 -13.24 8.10 6.90
N THR A 196 -14.00 8.12 7.98
CA THR A 196 -13.43 8.08 9.34
C THR A 196 -12.92 6.70 9.75
N ALA A 197 -13.35 5.64 9.04
CA ALA A 197 -12.80 4.31 9.14
C ALA A 197 -11.86 4.03 7.96
N PRO A 198 -10.72 3.34 8.18
CA PRO A 198 -9.79 3.02 7.11
C PRO A 198 -10.44 2.03 6.13
N ILE A 199 -10.50 2.43 4.86
CA ILE A 199 -10.98 1.63 3.73
C ILE A 199 -9.87 1.58 2.68
N GLY A 200 -9.62 0.41 2.09
CA GLY A 200 -8.45 0.23 1.22
C GLY A 200 -8.44 1.13 -0.02
N ILE A 201 -9.62 1.58 -0.47
CA ILE A 201 -9.79 2.38 -1.68
C ILE A 201 -9.59 3.90 -1.47
N ALA A 202 -9.59 4.42 -0.24
CA ALA A 202 -9.66 5.86 0.02
C ALA A 202 -8.57 6.40 0.96
#